data_AF-A0A0S9QDQ4-F1
#
_entry.id   AF-A0A0S9QDQ4-F1
#
_cell.length_a   1.000
_cell.length_b   1.000
_cell.length_c   1.000
_cell.angle_alpha   90.00
_cell.angle_beta   90.00
_cell.angle_gamma   90.00
#
_symmetry.space_group_name_H-M   'P 1'
#
loop_
_entity.id
_entity.type
_entity.pdbx_description
1 polymer ?
#
loop_
_entity_poly.entity_id
_entity_poly.type
_entity_poly.pdbx_seq_one_letter_code
_entity_poly.pdbx_strand_id
1 'polypeptide(L)'
;MGAYDAVIEIPRGSRVKYEVDHGTGRVFLDRILYTPMGYPTNYGFFENTLGEDGDPLDVLVILDVDLAPGILASVRPVGVLKMSDEAGGDDKVVAVLAKDPRWAHIQDVGDISEYLQKEITHFFEHYKDLEPNKWVKVDEWANAAEAERLVDEAFARFAQHEGQTATQGEGVAPNTL
;
A
#
# COMPACT_ATOMS: atom_id res chain seq x y z
N MET A 1 -2.00 -7.33 -17.90
CA MET A 1 -1.96 -6.97 -16.48
C MET A 1 -3.21 -7.52 -15.84
N GLY A 2 -3.02 -8.27 -14.77
CA GLY A 2 -4.07 -8.82 -13.94
C GLY A 2 -4.88 -7.72 -13.27
N ALA A 3 -6.04 -8.11 -12.75
CA ALA A 3 -6.82 -7.32 -11.83
C ALA A 3 -6.79 -8.04 -10.48
N TYR A 4 -6.51 -7.30 -9.43
CA TYR A 4 -6.34 -7.81 -8.07
C TYR A 4 -7.19 -6.99 -7.11
N ASP A 5 -7.62 -7.61 -6.03
CA ASP A 5 -8.42 -6.94 -5.02
C ASP A 5 -7.49 -6.29 -3.98
N ALA A 6 -7.75 -5.01 -3.70
CA ALA A 6 -7.02 -4.21 -2.73
C ALA A 6 -7.98 -3.66 -1.68
N VAL A 7 -7.62 -3.79 -0.41
CA VAL A 7 -8.37 -3.20 0.71
C VAL A 7 -7.75 -1.84 1.02
N ILE A 8 -8.55 -0.79 1.00
CA ILE A 8 -8.11 0.56 1.34
C ILE A 8 -8.07 0.73 2.86
N GLU A 9 -6.96 1.24 3.38
CA GLU A 9 -6.80 1.55 4.80
C GLU A 9 -6.81 3.06 5.03
N ILE A 10 -6.10 3.81 4.18
CA ILE A 10 -5.82 5.23 4.41
C ILE A 10 -6.34 6.05 3.21
N PRO A 11 -7.33 6.94 3.43
CA PRO A 11 -7.79 7.86 2.39
C PRO A 11 -6.69 8.85 2.01
N ARG A 12 -6.66 9.26 0.73
CA ARG A 12 -5.77 10.35 0.29
C ARG A 12 -5.98 11.61 1.15
N GLY A 13 -4.88 12.30 1.47
CA GLY A 13 -4.83 13.50 2.29
C GLY A 13 -4.91 13.23 3.81
N SER A 14 -5.19 11.99 4.22
CA SER A 14 -5.27 11.63 5.64
C SER A 14 -3.89 11.75 6.30
N ARG A 15 -3.89 12.32 7.51
CA ARG A 15 -2.77 12.27 8.47
C ARG A 15 -2.90 11.12 9.47
N VAL A 16 -4.02 10.41 9.40
CA VAL A 16 -4.35 9.29 10.27
C VAL A 16 -3.87 8.03 9.56
N LYS A 17 -2.89 7.35 10.15
CA LYS A 17 -2.42 6.05 9.69
C LYS A 17 -3.30 4.98 10.32
N TYR A 18 -4.29 4.57 9.54
CA TYR A 18 -5.11 3.41 9.85
C TYR A 18 -4.39 2.15 9.39
N GLU A 19 -4.70 1.04 10.05
CA GLU A 19 -4.32 -0.31 9.63
C GLU A 19 -5.50 -1.26 9.84
N VAL A 20 -5.52 -2.35 9.09
CA VAL A 20 -6.41 -3.48 9.31
C VAL A 20 -5.70 -4.53 10.13
N ASP A 21 -6.25 -4.85 11.30
CA ASP A 21 -5.79 -5.99 12.06
C ASP A 21 -6.20 -7.28 11.33
N HIS A 22 -5.26 -7.93 10.65
CA HIS A 22 -5.52 -9.12 9.85
C HIS A 22 -6.05 -10.32 10.66
N GLY A 23 -5.86 -10.34 11.99
CA GLY A 23 -6.44 -11.36 12.85
C GLY A 23 -7.93 -11.13 13.15
N THR A 24 -8.37 -9.88 13.16
CA THR A 24 -9.76 -9.52 13.52
C THR A 24 -10.58 -8.92 12.38
N GLY A 25 -9.94 -8.51 11.29
CA GLY A 25 -10.52 -7.77 10.17
C GLY A 25 -10.94 -6.33 10.53
N ARG A 26 -10.57 -5.82 11.71
CA ARG A 26 -10.98 -4.48 12.15
C ARG A 26 -9.99 -3.43 11.71
N VAL A 27 -10.51 -2.30 11.24
CA VAL A 27 -9.71 -1.08 11.06
C VAL A 27 -9.42 -0.48 12.43
N PHE A 28 -8.15 -0.21 12.72
CA PHE A 28 -7.72 0.46 13.94
C PHE A 28 -6.80 1.64 13.62
N LEU A 29 -6.59 2.50 14.62
CA LEU A 29 -5.64 3.60 14.55
C LEU A 29 -4.27 3.08 15.00
N ASP A 30 -3.32 2.99 14.09
CA ASP A 30 -1.91 2.79 14.44
C ASP A 30 -1.37 4.09 15.06
N ARG A 31 -1.34 5.18 14.27
CA ARG A 31 -0.90 6.49 14.75
C ARG A 31 -1.42 7.66 13.95
N ILE A 32 -1.27 8.86 14.52
CA ILE A 32 -1.32 10.11 13.75
C ILE A 32 0.11 10.41 13.28
N LEU A 33 0.30 10.73 12.01
CA LEU A 33 1.61 11.08 11.47
C LEU A 33 2.23 12.24 12.28
N TYR A 34 3.52 12.07 12.62
CA TYR A 34 4.28 13.03 13.43
C TYR A 34 4.57 14.31 12.64
N THR A 35 4.58 14.21 11.32
CA THR A 35 4.67 15.33 10.38
C THR A 35 3.28 15.88 10.02
N PRO A 36 3.17 17.14 9.58
CA PRO A 36 1.93 17.72 9.08
C PRO A 36 1.63 17.30 7.61
N MET A 37 2.00 16.08 7.23
CA MET A 37 1.85 15.54 5.87
C MET A 37 0.64 14.61 5.79
N GLY A 38 0.01 14.53 4.62
CA GLY A 38 -1.07 13.58 4.33
C GLY A 38 -0.70 12.64 3.19
N TYR A 39 -1.25 11.42 3.21
CA TYR A 39 -0.97 10.42 2.17
C TYR A 39 -1.33 10.94 0.77
N PRO A 40 -0.44 10.83 -0.23
CA PRO A 40 -0.62 11.44 -1.55
C PRO A 40 -1.64 10.70 -2.44
N THR A 41 -1.96 9.45 -2.10
CA THR A 41 -2.96 8.60 -2.78
C THR A 41 -3.78 7.85 -1.74
N ASN A 42 -4.82 7.12 -2.18
CA ASN A 42 -5.42 6.12 -1.29
C ASN A 42 -4.41 5.00 -1.11
N TYR A 43 -4.28 4.50 0.11
CA TYR A 43 -3.28 3.49 0.47
C TYR A 43 -3.96 2.31 1.16
N GLY A 44 -3.41 1.13 0.96
CA GLY A 44 -3.76 -0.08 1.69
C GLY A 44 -2.94 -1.24 1.18
N PHE A 45 -3.54 -2.42 1.07
CA PHE A 45 -2.83 -3.65 0.71
C PHE A 45 -3.61 -4.55 -0.24
N PHE A 46 -2.92 -5.46 -0.92
CA PHE A 46 -3.56 -6.51 -1.73
C PHE A 46 -4.09 -7.65 -0.87
N GLU A 47 -5.34 -8.04 -1.11
CA GLU A 47 -5.97 -9.14 -0.40
C GLU A 47 -5.29 -10.49 -0.72
N ASN A 48 -5.12 -11.35 0.30
CA ASN A 48 -4.50 -12.67 0.16
C ASN A 48 -3.05 -12.65 -0.35
N THR A 49 -2.27 -11.65 0.07
CA THR A 49 -0.85 -11.54 -0.24
C THR A 49 0.01 -11.52 1.03
N LEU A 50 1.29 -11.85 0.87
CA LEU A 50 2.29 -11.77 1.93
C LEU A 50 3.59 -11.17 1.36
N GLY A 51 3.96 -10.00 1.86
CA GLY A 51 5.20 -9.29 1.64
C GLY A 51 6.41 -10.00 2.25
N GLU A 52 7.59 -9.41 2.07
CA GLU A 52 8.84 -9.95 2.63
C GLU A 52 9.03 -9.62 4.12
N ASP A 53 8.32 -8.59 4.59
CA ASP A 53 8.25 -8.12 5.98
C ASP A 53 7.25 -8.91 6.84
N GLY A 54 6.39 -9.73 6.21
CA GLY A 54 5.38 -10.56 6.88
C GLY A 54 3.98 -9.95 6.93
N ASP A 55 3.82 -8.74 6.38
CA ASP A 55 2.53 -8.08 6.21
C ASP A 55 2.02 -8.26 4.76
N PRO A 56 0.73 -8.02 4.46
CA PRO A 56 0.26 -8.02 3.09
C PRO A 56 0.97 -6.98 2.22
N LEU A 57 1.07 -7.25 0.92
CA LEU A 57 1.78 -6.36 -0.01
C LEU A 57 1.04 -5.01 -0.14
N ASP A 58 1.77 -3.93 0.14
CA ASP A 58 1.26 -2.56 0.07
C ASP A 58 0.88 -2.11 -1.36
N VAL A 59 -0.16 -1.27 -1.43
CA VAL A 59 -0.61 -0.64 -2.67
C VAL A 59 -1.06 0.81 -2.49
N LEU A 60 -0.56 1.66 -3.38
CA LEU A 60 -0.97 3.05 -3.60
C LEU A 60 -1.95 3.08 -4.78
N VAL A 61 -3.19 3.48 -4.54
CA VAL A 61 -4.26 3.52 -5.55
C VAL A 61 -4.49 4.96 -5.99
N ILE A 62 -4.09 5.26 -7.23
CA ILE A 62 -4.28 6.59 -7.83
C ILE A 62 -5.76 6.77 -8.18
N LEU A 63 -6.38 7.76 -7.55
CA LEU A 63 -7.74 8.20 -7.78
C LEU A 63 -7.85 9.72 -7.65
N ASP A 64 -8.86 10.31 -8.30
CA ASP A 64 -9.24 11.72 -8.14
C ASP A 64 -10.13 11.97 -6.91
N VAL A 65 -10.65 10.91 -6.31
CA VAL A 65 -11.50 10.89 -5.12
C VAL A 65 -10.92 10.03 -4.01
N ASP A 66 -11.31 10.35 -2.78
CA ASP A 66 -10.84 9.64 -1.59
C ASP A 66 -11.83 8.51 -1.26
N LEU A 67 -11.32 7.35 -0.87
CA LEU A 67 -12.10 6.18 -0.46
C LEU A 67 -12.13 6.06 1.06
N ALA A 68 -13.15 5.37 1.59
CA ALA A 68 -13.23 5.07 3.03
C ALA A 68 -12.34 3.85 3.40
N PRO A 69 -11.80 3.79 4.63
CA PRO A 69 -11.12 2.59 5.14
C PRO A 69 -12.02 1.35 5.11
N GLY A 70 -11.44 0.19 4.83
CA GLY A 70 -12.11 -1.12 4.72
C GLY A 70 -12.81 -1.38 3.39
N ILE A 71 -12.73 -0.46 2.42
CA ILE A 71 -13.33 -0.66 1.09
C ILE A 71 -12.43 -1.55 0.23
N LEU A 72 -13.03 -2.56 -0.40
CA LEU A 72 -12.37 -3.37 -1.42
C LEU A 72 -12.47 -2.69 -2.80
N ALA A 73 -11.33 -2.58 -3.49
CA ALA A 73 -11.23 -2.03 -4.84
C ALA A 73 -10.51 -3.01 -5.77
N SER A 74 -11.07 -3.21 -6.97
CA SER A 74 -10.41 -4.00 -8.01
C SER A 74 -9.44 -3.10 -8.79
N VAL A 75 -8.14 -3.37 -8.66
CA VAL A 75 -7.05 -2.55 -9.18
C VAL A 75 -6.14 -3.34 -10.10
N ARG A 76 -5.35 -2.62 -10.91
CA ARG A 76 -4.24 -3.19 -11.68
C ARG A 76 -2.96 -2.44 -11.36
N PRO A 77 -1.85 -3.13 -11.06
CA PRO A 77 -0.54 -2.50 -10.84
C PRO A 77 -0.13 -1.70 -12.06
N VAL A 78 0.66 -0.65 -11.92
CA VAL A 78 1.22 0.15 -13.04
C VAL A 78 2.67 0.55 -12.80
N GLY A 79 3.19 0.35 -11.60
CA GLY A 79 4.58 0.62 -11.24
C GLY A 79 4.85 0.26 -9.80
N VAL A 80 6.10 0.47 -9.35
CA VAL A 80 6.52 0.24 -7.97
C VAL A 80 7.40 1.38 -7.51
N LEU A 81 7.17 1.88 -6.30
CA LEU A 81 8.14 2.68 -5.58
C LEU A 81 9.05 1.73 -4.80
N LYS A 82 10.30 1.58 -5.24
CA LYS A 82 11.32 0.81 -4.52
C LYS A 82 11.89 1.67 -3.41
N MET A 83 11.83 1.17 -2.18
CA MET A 83 12.34 1.91 -1.03
C MET A 83 12.78 0.98 0.09
N SER A 84 13.58 1.54 0.99
CA SER A 84 14.00 0.88 2.22
C SER A 84 13.82 1.80 3.42
N ASP A 85 13.63 1.19 4.59
CA ASP A 85 13.53 1.87 5.87
C ASP A 85 14.38 1.15 6.93
N GLU A 86 14.22 1.54 8.20
CA GLU A 86 14.96 0.93 9.31
C GLU A 86 14.76 -0.59 9.48
N ALA A 87 13.71 -1.17 8.91
CA ALA A 87 13.37 -2.59 9.01
C ALA A 87 13.79 -3.41 7.77
N GLY A 88 14.09 -2.78 6.64
CA GLY A 88 14.52 -3.48 5.42
C GLY A 88 13.97 -2.85 4.14
N GLY A 89 13.73 -3.68 3.13
CA GLY A 89 13.02 -3.26 1.91
C GLY A 89 11.52 -3.16 2.16
N ASP A 90 10.89 -2.11 1.62
CA ASP A 90 9.48 -1.77 1.82
C ASP A 90 8.86 -1.28 0.49
N ASP A 91 8.87 -2.17 -0.50
CA ASP A 91 8.39 -1.84 -1.85
C ASP A 91 6.88 -1.57 -1.86
N LYS A 92 6.47 -0.47 -2.51
CA LYS A 92 5.06 -0.09 -2.62
C LYS A 92 4.58 -0.15 -4.05
N VAL A 93 3.63 -1.03 -4.33
CA VAL A 93 3.03 -1.11 -5.66
C VAL A 93 2.14 0.11 -5.88
N VAL A 94 2.18 0.67 -7.08
CA VAL A 94 1.25 1.71 -7.50
C VAL A 94 0.26 1.12 -8.48
N ALA A 95 -1.02 1.41 -8.29
CA ALA A 95 -2.11 0.83 -9.06
C ALA A 95 -3.17 1.86 -9.43
N VAL A 96 -3.98 1.50 -10.43
CA VAL A 96 -5.18 2.23 -10.85
C VAL A 96 -6.38 1.28 -10.90
N LEU A 97 -7.60 1.80 -11.01
CA LEU A 97 -8.79 0.93 -11.14
C LEU A 97 -8.70 0.05 -12.39
N ALA A 98 -8.98 -1.24 -12.23
CA ALA A 98 -8.78 -2.23 -13.30
C ALA A 98 -9.77 -2.07 -14.47
N LYS A 99 -11.03 -1.68 -14.19
CA LYS A 99 -12.13 -1.68 -15.17
C LYS A 99 -12.70 -0.30 -15.50
N ASP A 100 -12.08 0.76 -15.02
CA ASP A 100 -12.55 2.12 -15.26
C ASP A 100 -11.79 2.75 -16.44
N PRO A 101 -12.49 3.08 -17.56
CA PRO A 101 -11.85 3.58 -18.77
C PRO A 101 -11.16 4.93 -18.58
N ARG A 102 -11.50 5.69 -17.53
CA ARG A 102 -10.79 6.95 -17.22
C ARG A 102 -9.31 6.72 -16.93
N TRP A 103 -8.96 5.53 -16.42
CA TRP A 103 -7.57 5.16 -16.09
C TRP A 103 -6.88 4.35 -17.19
N ALA A 104 -7.54 4.07 -18.31
CA ALA A 104 -7.00 3.24 -19.39
C ALA A 104 -5.74 3.82 -20.08
N HIS A 105 -5.42 5.10 -19.85
CA HIS A 105 -4.23 5.73 -20.39
C HIS A 105 -2.97 5.48 -19.53
N ILE A 106 -3.11 5.02 -18.29
CA ILE A 106 -1.97 4.76 -17.39
C ILE A 106 -1.65 3.26 -17.44
N GLN A 107 -0.69 2.83 -18.26
CA GLN A 107 -0.33 1.41 -18.44
C GLN A 107 0.98 1.05 -17.76
N ASP A 108 1.89 2.01 -17.63
CA ASP A 108 3.20 1.82 -17.00
C ASP A 108 3.56 3.05 -16.15
N VAL A 109 4.67 2.95 -15.41
CA VAL A 109 5.18 4.01 -14.53
C VAL A 109 5.44 5.31 -15.28
N GLY A 110 5.82 5.22 -16.57
CA GLY A 110 6.02 6.37 -17.44
C GLY A 110 4.74 7.14 -17.79
N ASP A 111 3.56 6.54 -17.60
CA ASP A 111 2.28 7.19 -17.83
C ASP A 111 1.76 7.92 -16.58
N ILE A 112 2.39 7.70 -15.42
CA ILE A 112 2.09 8.42 -14.18
C ILE A 112 2.71 9.82 -14.28
N SER A 113 1.93 10.86 -13.98
CA SER A 113 2.42 12.24 -13.95
C SER A 113 3.72 12.36 -13.15
N GLU A 114 4.74 12.98 -13.74
CA GLU A 114 6.05 13.20 -13.10
C GLU A 114 5.91 13.92 -11.75
N TYR A 115 4.98 14.87 -11.64
CA TYR A 115 4.72 15.56 -10.38
C TYR A 115 4.08 14.65 -9.32
N LEU A 116 3.18 13.74 -9.72
CA LEU A 116 2.61 12.79 -8.78
C LEU A 116 3.67 11.79 -8.29
N GLN A 117 4.58 11.35 -9.17
CA GLN A 117 5.72 10.53 -8.77
C GLN A 117 6.59 11.26 -7.74
N LYS A 118 6.89 12.55 -7.97
CA LYS A 118 7.65 13.39 -7.02
C LYS A 118 6.92 13.59 -5.69
N GLU A 119 5.60 13.80 -5.70
CA GLU A 119 4.79 13.92 -4.49
C GLU A 119 4.80 12.62 -3.67
N ILE A 120 4.66 11.47 -4.33
CA ILE A 120 4.74 10.15 -3.70
C ILE A 120 6.14 9.91 -3.11
N THR A 121 7.20 10.13 -3.89
CA THR A 121 8.58 9.98 -3.43
C THR A 121 8.86 10.87 -2.22
N HIS A 122 8.57 12.17 -2.32
CA HIS A 122 8.79 13.11 -1.22
C HIS A 122 7.97 12.76 0.03
N PHE A 123 6.74 12.26 -0.13
CA PHE A 123 5.95 11.81 1.01
C PHE A 123 6.67 10.68 1.75
N PHE A 124 7.05 9.60 1.07
CA PHE A 124 7.67 8.46 1.73
C PHE A 124 9.05 8.76 2.32
N GLU A 125 9.85 9.61 1.67
CA GLU A 125 11.14 10.04 2.23
C GLU A 125 11.01 10.83 3.53
N HIS A 126 9.90 11.56 3.72
CA HIS A 126 9.79 12.55 4.80
C HIS A 126 8.71 12.28 5.85
N TYR A 127 7.74 11.40 5.61
CA TYR A 127 6.58 11.27 6.51
C TYR A 127 6.99 10.81 7.94
N LYS A 128 8.08 10.04 8.06
CA LYS A 128 8.68 9.59 9.34
C LYS A 128 9.74 10.54 9.92
N ASP A 129 10.01 11.71 9.34
CA ASP A 129 11.13 12.59 9.76
C ASP A 129 11.12 13.00 11.24
N LEU A 130 9.93 13.06 11.85
CA LEU A 130 9.75 13.43 13.26
C LEU A 130 9.50 12.21 14.16
N GLU A 131 9.61 10.99 13.63
CA GLU A 131 9.58 9.76 14.40
C GLU A 131 11.00 9.39 14.88
N PRO A 132 11.24 9.24 16.20
CA PRO A 132 12.59 8.98 16.71
C PRO A 132 13.20 7.68 16.14
N ASN A 133 14.42 7.78 15.62
CA ASN A 133 15.22 6.67 15.06
C ASN A 133 14.62 5.99 13.82
N LYS A 134 13.67 6.65 13.14
CA LYS A 134 13.11 6.19 11.87
C LYS A 134 13.80 6.89 10.70
N TRP A 135 13.90 6.20 9.58
CA TRP A 135 14.40 6.78 8.33
C TRP A 135 13.77 6.05 7.16
N VAL A 136 13.64 6.72 6.03
CA VAL A 136 13.21 6.12 4.77
C VAL A 136 14.14 6.60 3.66
N LYS A 137 14.46 5.70 2.72
CA LYS A 137 15.19 6.02 1.50
C LYS A 137 14.43 5.45 0.31
N VAL A 138 14.01 6.32 -0.59
CA VAL A 138 13.50 5.90 -1.89
C VAL A 138 14.68 5.61 -2.82
N ASP A 139 14.66 4.44 -3.45
CA ASP A 139 15.74 3.99 -4.33
C ASP A 139 15.43 4.31 -5.80
N GLU A 140 14.31 3.80 -6.31
CA GLU A 140 13.90 4.04 -7.70
C GLU A 140 12.41 3.79 -7.94
N TRP A 141 11.93 4.20 -9.12
CA TRP A 141 10.64 3.82 -9.66
C TRP A 141 10.82 2.68 -10.65
N ALA A 142 10.16 1.55 -10.41
CA ALA A 142 10.15 0.40 -11.32
C ALA A 142 8.82 0.32 -12.09
N ASN A 143 8.85 -0.42 -13.20
CA ASN A 143 7.76 -0.49 -14.18
C ASN A 143 6.63 -1.46 -13.77
N ALA A 144 5.57 -1.50 -14.56
CA ALA A 144 4.42 -2.36 -14.37
C ALA A 144 4.77 -3.87 -14.36
N ALA A 145 5.79 -4.29 -15.11
CA ALA A 145 6.20 -5.69 -15.14
C ALA A 145 6.82 -6.13 -13.81
N GLU A 146 7.61 -5.26 -13.19
CA GLU A 146 8.14 -5.48 -11.85
C GLU A 146 7.02 -5.48 -10.80
N ALA A 147 6.03 -4.59 -10.96
CA ALA A 147 4.87 -4.55 -10.08
C ALA A 147 4.08 -5.86 -10.12
N GLU A 148 3.80 -6.39 -11.31
CA GLU A 148 3.12 -7.67 -11.49
C GLU A 148 3.91 -8.83 -10.86
N ARG A 149 5.24 -8.84 -11.05
CA ARG A 149 6.13 -9.84 -10.44
C ARG A 149 6.01 -9.84 -8.91
N LEU A 150 6.05 -8.67 -8.27
CA LEU A 150 5.94 -8.55 -6.82
C LEU A 150 4.59 -9.04 -6.30
N VAL A 151 3.50 -8.71 -7.01
CA VAL A 151 2.15 -9.17 -6.66
C VAL A 151 2.06 -10.70 -6.75
N ASP A 152 2.51 -11.28 -7.86
CA ASP A 152 2.50 -12.73 -8.06
C ASP A 152 3.36 -13.47 -7.00
N GLU A 153 4.52 -12.93 -6.66
CA GLU A 153 5.38 -13.46 -5.60
C GLU A 153 4.73 -13.36 -4.23
N ALA A 154 4.02 -12.27 -3.94
CA ALA A 154 3.32 -12.09 -2.68
C ALA A 154 2.13 -13.06 -2.54
N PHE A 155 1.39 -13.33 -3.61
CA PHE A 155 0.37 -14.40 -3.63
C PHE A 155 0.99 -15.78 -3.42
N ALA A 156 2.12 -16.07 -4.08
CA ALA A 156 2.82 -17.34 -3.92
C ALA A 156 3.32 -17.52 -2.48
N ARG A 157 3.88 -16.47 -1.85
CA ARG A 157 4.30 -16.48 -0.44
C ARG A 157 3.13 -16.72 0.50
N PHE A 158 2.01 -16.04 0.30
CA PHE A 158 0.79 -16.23 1.10
C PHE A 158 0.30 -17.68 1.04
N ALA A 159 0.27 -18.28 -0.14
CA ALA A 159 -0.13 -19.68 -0.31
C ALA A 159 0.85 -20.66 0.37
N GLN A 160 2.16 -20.40 0.31
CA GLN A 160 3.18 -21.21 0.99
C GLN A 160 3.08 -21.14 2.52
N HIS A 161 2.55 -20.03 3.06
CA HIS A 161 2.30 -19.84 4.49
C HIS A 161 0.86 -20.20 4.89
N GLU A 162 0.17 -21.02 4.08
CA GLU A 162 -1.18 -21.53 4.36
C GLU A 162 -2.21 -20.41 4.63
N GLY A 163 -2.01 -19.23 4.03
CA GLY A 163 -2.87 -18.08 4.18
C GLY A 163 -2.78 -17.35 5.52
N GLN A 164 -1.67 -17.50 6.23
CA GLN A 164 -1.41 -16.80 7.49
C GLN A 164 -0.59 -15.54 7.26
N THR A 165 -1.02 -14.42 7.85
CA THR A 165 -0.29 -13.16 7.94
C THR A 165 -0.03 -12.82 9.41
N ALA A 166 0.93 -11.92 9.66
CA ALA A 166 1.11 -11.39 11.00
C ALA A 166 -0.16 -10.61 11.46
N THR A 167 -0.46 -10.65 12.75
CA THR A 167 -1.48 -9.77 13.34
C THR A 167 -0.83 -8.43 13.67
N GLN A 168 -1.29 -7.34 13.04
CA GLN A 168 -0.78 -6.00 13.31
C GLN A 168 -1.39 -5.36 14.58
N GLY A 169 -2.52 -5.90 15.08
CA GLY A 169 -3.14 -5.47 16.34
C GLY A 169 -2.89 -6.44 17.51
N GLU A 170 -3.16 -6.00 18.74
CA GLU A 170 -3.22 -6.88 19.95
C GLU A 170 -4.43 -7.84 19.94
N GLY A 171 -5.18 -7.90 18.84
CA GLY A 171 -6.51 -8.49 18.78
C GLY A 171 -6.51 -9.97 18.48
N VAL A 172 -6.90 -10.80 19.46
CA VAL A 172 -7.68 -12.00 19.16
C VAL A 172 -9.11 -11.52 18.87
N ALA A 173 -9.74 -12.02 17.81
CA ALA A 173 -11.13 -11.67 17.51
C ALA A 173 -11.99 -12.00 18.75
N PRO A 174 -12.72 -11.01 19.31
CA PRO A 174 -13.45 -11.26 20.54
C PRO A 174 -14.57 -12.28 20.25
N ASN A 175 -14.75 -13.26 21.13
CA ASN A 175 -15.80 -14.29 20.99
C ASN A 175 -17.23 -13.72 21.15
N THR A 176 -17.35 -12.45 21.51
CA THR A 176 -18.61 -11.70 21.66
C THR A 176 -18.39 -10.25 21.27
N LEU A 177 -19.39 -9.62 20.65
CA LEU A 177 -19.42 -8.18 20.35
C LEU A 177 -19.36 -7.31 21.60
#